data_AF-A0A7W1BEL0-F1
#
_entry.id   AF-A0A7W1BEL0-F1
#
_cell.length_a   1.000
_cell.length_b   1.000
_cell.length_c   1.000
_cell.angle_alpha   90.00
_cell.angle_beta   90.00
_cell.angle_gamma   90.00
#
_symmetry.space_group_name_H-M   'P 1'
#
loop_
_entity.id
_entity.type
_entity.pdbx_description
1 polymer ?
#
loop_
_entity_poly.entity_id
_entity_poly.type
_entity_poly.pdbx_seq_one_letter_code
_entity_poly.pdbx_strand_id
1 'polypeptide(L)'
;MNLEKLKDSARKFEQKEDWRRAIEVYLRAIQQIETGADTSPDLSLYNRVGDLYLKTNDTTAAVRSYERAVDLYADQGFFNNAIALCGKILRVNPGRTQTYLKLAQLHARKNVVIEAKRNLIEFLERMNALGQLDQAFGSVKEFADQFSGSQEIRMMLVELLRATSREDEAREQLEKLAGQIESRGERAAAPRPEPSSARPADATPEQRLRPAPQMAGLVFLDTGRPAGGAARARWRARPCHRGAGRRSAGESAPDRARRASPRPARSRDHRRAGARDHRRWRYQ
;
A
#
# COMPACT_ATOMS: atom_id res chain seq x y z
N MET A 1 27.85 -20.73 -6.47
CA MET A 1 27.65 -20.96 -5.02
C MET A 1 26.20 -21.33 -4.77
N ASN A 2 25.88 -22.11 -3.74
CA ASN A 2 24.48 -22.42 -3.41
C ASN A 2 23.88 -21.23 -2.62
N LEU A 3 22.67 -20.79 -2.98
CA LEU A 3 21.98 -19.64 -2.37
C LEU A 3 21.88 -19.78 -0.84
N GLU A 4 21.54 -20.97 -0.35
CA GLU A 4 21.42 -21.23 1.09
C GLU A 4 22.75 -21.06 1.82
N LYS A 5 23.87 -21.45 1.19
CA LYS A 5 25.21 -21.24 1.75
C LYS A 5 25.56 -19.75 1.85
N LEU A 6 25.08 -18.91 0.94
CA LEU A 6 25.27 -17.46 1.02
C LEU A 6 24.45 -16.88 2.17
N LYS A 7 23.18 -17.27 2.32
CA LYS A 7 22.32 -16.83 3.42
C LYS A 7 22.88 -17.22 4.79
N ASP A 8 23.35 -18.44 4.95
CA ASP A 8 23.97 -18.92 6.20
C ASP A 8 25.27 -18.19 6.51
N SER A 9 26.11 -17.98 5.48
CA SER A 9 27.33 -17.19 5.63
C SER A 9 27.01 -15.76 6.06
N ALA A 10 26.00 -15.14 5.46
CA ALA A 10 25.56 -13.80 5.82
C ALA A 10 25.07 -13.72 7.27
N ARG A 11 24.22 -14.68 7.70
CA ARG A 11 23.76 -14.79 9.11
C ARG A 11 24.92 -14.94 10.10
N LYS A 12 25.98 -15.69 9.74
CA LYS A 12 27.19 -15.80 10.58
C LYS A 12 27.93 -14.47 10.71
N PHE A 13 28.01 -13.67 9.65
CA PHE A 13 28.60 -12.32 9.73
C PHE A 13 27.72 -11.38 10.55
N GLU A 14 26.39 -11.49 10.47
CA GLU A 14 25.48 -10.74 11.33
C GLU A 14 25.64 -11.09 12.81
N GLN A 15 25.79 -12.37 13.15
CA GLN A 15 26.04 -12.82 14.53
C GLN A 15 27.36 -12.30 15.09
N LYS A 16 28.35 -12.09 14.20
CA LYS A 16 29.65 -11.50 14.54
C LYS A 16 29.64 -9.96 14.53
N GLU A 17 28.48 -9.34 14.30
CA GLU A 17 28.31 -7.89 14.15
C GLU A 17 29.15 -7.26 13.02
N ASP A 18 29.64 -8.08 12.09
CA ASP A 18 30.37 -7.61 10.90
C ASP A 18 29.35 -7.21 9.82
N TRP A 19 28.66 -6.10 10.08
CA TRP A 19 27.53 -5.62 9.26
C TRP A 19 27.92 -5.38 7.80
N ARG A 20 29.12 -4.85 7.57
CA ARG A 20 29.61 -4.54 6.20
C ARG A 20 29.78 -5.81 5.37
N ARG A 21 30.41 -6.85 5.93
CA ARG A 21 30.54 -8.14 5.23
C ARG A 21 29.21 -8.85 5.09
N ALA A 22 28.35 -8.78 6.12
CA ALA A 22 27.01 -9.35 6.04
C ALA A 22 26.21 -8.76 4.85
N ILE A 23 26.23 -7.43 4.70
CA ILE A 23 25.59 -6.73 3.57
C ILE A 23 26.12 -7.25 2.23
N GLU A 24 27.44 -7.34 2.06
CA GLU A 24 28.04 -7.82 0.81
C GLU A 24 27.56 -9.24 0.44
N VAL A 25 27.53 -10.14 1.42
CA VAL A 25 27.08 -11.53 1.18
C VAL A 25 25.58 -11.58 0.87
N TYR A 26 24.75 -10.76 1.54
CA TYR A 26 23.33 -10.68 1.22
C TYR A 26 23.08 -10.10 -0.18
N LEU A 27 23.84 -9.09 -0.60
CA LEU A 27 23.72 -8.54 -1.95
C LEU A 27 24.07 -9.57 -3.02
N ARG A 28 25.11 -10.39 -2.78
CA ARG A 28 25.43 -11.52 -3.68
C ARG A 28 24.31 -12.55 -3.73
N ALA A 29 23.67 -12.83 -2.59
CA ALA A 29 22.50 -13.73 -2.54
C ALA A 29 21.32 -13.15 -3.34
N ILE A 30 21.04 -11.86 -3.20
CA ILE A 30 20.00 -11.16 -3.96
C ILE A 30 20.31 -11.18 -5.45
N GLN A 31 21.54 -10.87 -5.85
CA GLN A 31 21.97 -10.89 -7.26
C GLN A 31 21.80 -12.28 -7.86
N GLN A 32 22.10 -13.33 -7.10
CA GLN A 32 21.90 -14.72 -7.55
C GLN A 32 20.42 -15.07 -7.70
N ILE A 33 19.54 -14.52 -6.86
CA ILE A 33 18.08 -14.68 -6.99
C ILE A 33 17.56 -13.93 -8.21
N GLU A 34 18.03 -12.71 -8.47
CA GLU A 34 17.58 -11.91 -9.62
C GLU A 34 18.09 -12.48 -10.97
N THR A 35 19.24 -13.16 -10.96
CA THR A 35 19.84 -13.79 -12.16
C THR A 35 19.42 -15.25 -12.37
N GLY A 36 19.03 -15.95 -11.31
CA GLY A 36 18.53 -17.31 -11.36
C GLY A 36 17.04 -17.35 -11.71
N ALA A 37 16.63 -18.26 -12.58
CA ALA A 37 15.23 -18.49 -12.95
C ALA A 37 14.39 -19.19 -11.85
N ASP A 38 14.86 -19.18 -10.59
CA ASP A 38 14.21 -19.89 -9.50
C ASP A 38 13.03 -19.12 -8.91
N THR A 39 12.00 -19.89 -8.60
CA THR A 39 10.64 -19.44 -8.33
C THR A 39 10.57 -18.80 -6.94
N SER A 40 10.04 -17.57 -6.87
CA SER A 40 9.83 -16.72 -5.69
C SER A 40 11.11 -16.13 -5.05
N PRO A 41 11.49 -14.88 -5.40
CA PRO A 41 12.57 -14.19 -4.70
C PRO A 41 12.25 -14.03 -3.22
N ASP A 42 13.21 -14.38 -2.35
CA ASP A 42 13.09 -14.19 -0.90
C ASP A 42 13.14 -12.69 -0.57
N LEU A 43 11.96 -12.07 -0.56
CA LEU A 43 11.80 -10.62 -0.37
C LEU A 43 12.28 -10.14 1.00
N SER A 44 12.35 -11.06 1.97
CA SER A 44 12.80 -10.73 3.33
C SER A 44 14.27 -10.29 3.37
N LEU A 45 15.07 -10.70 2.37
CA LEU A 45 16.48 -10.31 2.25
C LEU A 45 16.66 -8.81 2.05
N TYR A 46 15.80 -8.17 1.26
CA TYR A 46 15.88 -6.72 1.05
C TYR A 46 15.58 -5.93 2.32
N ASN A 47 14.60 -6.38 3.10
CA ASN A 47 14.29 -5.81 4.41
C ASN A 47 15.47 -5.99 5.37
N ARG A 48 16.12 -7.16 5.35
CA ARG A 48 17.30 -7.43 6.18
C ARG A 48 18.48 -6.53 5.80
N VAL A 49 18.78 -6.42 4.51
CA VAL A 49 19.83 -5.52 4.00
C VAL A 49 19.55 -4.07 4.38
N GLY A 50 18.30 -3.61 4.28
CA GLY A 50 17.91 -2.27 4.73
C GLY A 50 18.18 -2.06 6.22
N ASP A 51 17.80 -3.02 7.07
CA ASP A 51 18.05 -2.96 8.52
C ASP A 51 19.55 -2.96 8.84
N LEU A 52 20.37 -3.70 8.08
CA LEU A 52 21.84 -3.69 8.23
C LEU A 52 22.45 -2.35 7.80
N TYR A 53 21.95 -1.74 6.73
CA TYR A 53 22.43 -0.42 6.30
C TYR A 53 22.16 0.66 7.35
N LEU A 54 21.04 0.57 8.08
CA LEU A 54 20.79 1.45 9.23
C LEU A 54 21.82 1.25 10.34
N LYS A 55 22.25 0.02 10.61
CA LYS A 55 23.33 -0.26 11.58
C LYS A 55 24.68 0.32 11.16
N THR A 56 24.94 0.41 9.85
CA THR A 56 26.15 1.06 9.32
C THR A 56 25.99 2.57 9.11
N ASN A 57 24.88 3.16 9.55
CA ASN A 57 24.54 4.57 9.40
C ASN A 57 24.42 5.04 7.93
N ASP A 58 24.16 4.13 7.00
CA ASP A 58 23.88 4.44 5.59
C ASP A 58 22.36 4.46 5.36
N THR A 59 21.74 5.57 5.72
CA THR A 59 20.29 5.77 5.60
C THR A 59 19.84 5.77 4.13
N THR A 60 20.69 6.23 3.22
CA THR A 60 20.33 6.34 1.81
C THR A 60 20.26 4.95 1.16
N ALA A 61 21.25 4.10 1.42
CA ALA A 61 21.22 2.71 0.96
C ALA A 61 20.08 1.93 1.62
N ALA A 62 19.82 2.14 2.91
CA ALA A 62 18.69 1.52 3.60
C ALA A 62 17.35 1.84 2.93
N VAL A 63 17.10 3.13 2.65
CA VAL A 63 15.87 3.58 1.97
C VAL A 63 15.74 2.92 0.60
N ARG A 64 16.79 2.87 -0.22
CA ARG A 64 16.73 2.19 -1.53
C ARG A 64 16.41 0.71 -1.41
N SER A 65 16.99 0.01 -0.44
CA SER A 65 16.70 -1.41 -0.19
C SER A 65 15.24 -1.62 0.24
N TYR A 66 14.69 -0.74 1.08
CA TYR A 66 13.28 -0.80 1.45
C TYR A 66 12.35 -0.45 0.28
N GLU A 67 12.67 0.56 -0.53
CA GLU A 67 11.89 0.93 -1.72
C GLU A 67 11.77 -0.27 -2.67
N ARG A 68 12.90 -0.96 -2.94
CA ARG A 68 12.90 -2.18 -3.75
C ARG A 68 12.05 -3.30 -3.13
N ALA A 69 12.13 -3.49 -1.81
CA ALA A 69 11.31 -4.47 -1.11
C ALA A 69 9.81 -4.14 -1.21
N VAL A 70 9.44 -2.86 -1.08
CA VAL A 70 8.05 -2.39 -1.21
C VAL A 70 7.48 -2.75 -2.57
N ASP A 71 8.21 -2.49 -3.65
CA ASP A 71 7.78 -2.82 -5.00
C ASP A 71 7.53 -4.32 -5.17
N LEU A 72 8.50 -5.15 -4.76
CA LEU A 72 8.38 -6.59 -4.88
C LEU A 72 7.24 -7.18 -4.03
N TYR A 73 7.05 -6.67 -2.80
CA TYR A 73 5.92 -7.09 -1.97
C TYR A 73 4.58 -6.64 -2.57
N ALA A 74 4.52 -5.45 -3.17
CA ALA A 74 3.31 -4.95 -3.82
C ALA A 74 2.94 -5.77 -5.06
N ASP A 75 3.92 -6.19 -5.85
CA ASP A 75 3.74 -6.99 -7.06
C ASP A 75 3.26 -8.42 -6.73
N GLN A 76 3.71 -8.97 -5.60
CA GLN A 76 3.25 -10.26 -5.09
C GLN A 76 1.92 -10.18 -4.30
N GLY A 77 1.31 -8.99 -4.20
CA GLY A 77 0.04 -8.78 -3.49
C GLY A 77 0.15 -8.73 -1.96
N PHE A 78 1.37 -8.73 -1.40
CA PHE A 78 1.63 -8.62 0.03
C PHE A 78 1.58 -7.17 0.53
N PHE A 79 0.43 -6.51 0.37
CA PHE A 79 0.27 -5.07 0.62
C PHE A 79 0.56 -4.66 2.08
N ASN A 80 0.25 -5.50 3.07
CA ASN A 80 0.55 -5.17 4.48
C ASN A 80 2.05 -5.07 4.76
N ASN A 81 2.85 -5.94 4.14
CA ASN A 81 4.31 -5.93 4.27
C ASN A 81 4.90 -4.69 3.58
N ALA A 82 4.40 -4.37 2.38
CA ALA A 82 4.77 -3.17 1.66
C ALA A 82 4.46 -1.89 2.46
N ILE A 83 3.26 -1.78 3.06
CA ILE A 83 2.86 -0.64 3.90
C ILE A 83 3.78 -0.52 5.13
N ALA A 84 4.12 -1.64 5.78
CA ALA A 84 5.03 -1.63 6.93
C ALA A 84 6.42 -1.11 6.56
N LEU A 85 6.94 -1.47 5.39
CA LEU A 85 8.21 -1.00 4.87
C LEU A 85 8.18 0.48 4.48
N CYS A 86 7.10 0.96 3.86
CA CYS A 86 6.89 2.41 3.66
C CYS A 86 6.93 3.17 4.99
N GLY A 87 6.32 2.62 6.04
CA GLY A 87 6.41 3.17 7.39
C GLY A 87 7.84 3.22 7.93
N LYS A 88 8.66 2.18 7.67
CA LYS A 88 10.09 2.22 8.02
C LYS A 88 10.83 3.32 7.27
N ILE A 89 10.60 3.46 5.96
CA ILE A 89 11.22 4.51 5.13
C ILE A 89 10.92 5.89 5.72
N LEU A 90 9.66 6.19 6.06
CA LEU A 90 9.27 7.49 6.59
C LEU A 90 9.81 7.77 8.00
N ARG A 91 10.09 6.75 8.82
CA ARG A 91 10.75 6.94 10.13
C ARG A 91 12.22 7.35 9.96
N VAL A 92 12.89 6.82 8.95
CA VAL A 92 14.31 7.09 8.68
C VAL A 92 14.46 8.40 7.88
N ASN A 93 13.60 8.59 6.89
CA ASN A 93 13.61 9.76 6.02
C ASN A 93 12.17 10.27 5.79
N PRO A 94 11.68 11.16 6.67
CA PRO A 94 10.37 11.80 6.50
C PRO A 94 10.28 12.67 5.25
N GLY A 95 11.42 13.05 4.64
CA GLY A 95 11.50 13.84 3.42
C GLY A 95 11.26 13.03 2.14
N ARG A 96 11.06 11.71 2.22
CA ARG A 96 10.73 10.89 1.05
C ARG A 96 9.27 11.06 0.61
N THR A 97 9.00 12.14 -0.12
CA THR A 97 7.67 12.48 -0.65
C THR A 97 7.04 11.34 -1.46
N GLN A 98 7.81 10.66 -2.30
CA GLN A 98 7.31 9.57 -3.15
C GLN A 98 6.77 8.36 -2.36
N THR A 99 7.21 8.17 -1.11
CA THR A 99 6.70 7.11 -0.24
C THR A 99 5.22 7.32 0.11
N TYR A 100 4.74 8.57 0.19
CA TYR A 100 3.32 8.86 0.43
C TYR A 100 2.44 8.49 -0.77
N LEU A 101 2.89 8.76 -1.99
CA LEU A 101 2.20 8.30 -3.20
C LEU A 101 2.12 6.77 -3.23
N LYS A 102 3.22 6.08 -2.89
CA LYS A 102 3.24 4.61 -2.81
C LYS A 102 2.29 4.08 -1.74
N LEU A 103 2.23 4.70 -0.57
CA LEU A 103 1.25 4.36 0.47
C LEU A 103 -0.18 4.53 -0.03
N ALA A 104 -0.48 5.62 -0.74
CA ALA A 104 -1.79 5.82 -1.32
C ALA A 104 -2.17 4.71 -2.30
N GLN A 105 -1.26 4.32 -3.20
CA GLN A 105 -1.44 3.19 -4.13
C GLN A 105 -1.72 1.88 -3.40
N LEU A 106 -0.95 1.58 -2.34
CA LEU A 106 -1.13 0.36 -1.55
C LEU A 106 -2.46 0.33 -0.79
N HIS A 107 -2.88 1.46 -0.21
CA HIS A 107 -4.17 1.57 0.46
C HIS A 107 -5.34 1.49 -0.53
N ALA A 108 -5.20 2.09 -1.71
CA ALA A 108 -6.17 2.01 -2.79
C ALA A 108 -6.35 0.57 -3.32
N ARG A 109 -5.26 -0.18 -3.51
CA ARG A 109 -5.31 -1.63 -3.86
C ARG A 109 -6.05 -2.46 -2.81
N LYS A 110 -6.01 -2.03 -1.54
CA LYS A 110 -6.75 -2.65 -0.44
C LYS A 110 -8.18 -2.12 -0.27
N ASN A 111 -8.63 -1.22 -1.15
CA ASN A 111 -9.90 -0.51 -1.06
C ASN A 111 -10.08 0.29 0.25
N VAL A 112 -8.99 0.79 0.83
CA VAL A 112 -9.02 1.65 2.03
C VAL A 112 -8.90 3.11 1.59
N VAL A 113 -9.99 3.65 1.06
CA VAL A 113 -10.03 4.97 0.40
C VAL A 113 -9.65 6.13 1.33
N ILE A 114 -10.04 6.07 2.61
CA ILE A 114 -9.74 7.13 3.59
C ILE A 114 -8.23 7.27 3.79
N GLU A 115 -7.53 6.15 3.96
CA GLU A 115 -6.07 6.15 4.13
C GLU A 115 -5.36 6.55 2.82
N ALA A 116 -5.89 6.16 1.66
CA ALA A 116 -5.38 6.59 0.37
C ALA A 116 -5.48 8.12 0.22
N LYS A 117 -6.65 8.71 0.53
CA LYS A 117 -6.88 10.16 0.51
C LYS A 117 -5.90 10.90 1.41
N ARG A 118 -5.72 10.44 2.65
CA ARG A 118 -4.80 11.07 3.62
C ARG A 118 -3.37 11.11 3.08
N ASN A 119 -2.88 10.00 2.54
CA ASN A 119 -1.52 9.94 2.00
C ASN A 119 -1.36 10.78 0.71
N LEU A 120 -2.40 10.89 -0.12
CA LEU A 120 -2.36 11.77 -1.30
C LEU A 120 -2.32 13.24 -0.94
N ILE A 121 -3.09 13.68 0.06
CA ILE A 121 -3.05 15.06 0.56
C ILE A 121 -1.63 15.40 1.01
N GLU A 122 -1.02 14.55 1.84
CA GLU A 122 0.34 14.74 2.33
C GLU A 122 1.38 14.77 1.18
N PHE A 123 1.21 13.92 0.17
CA PHE A 123 2.05 13.95 -1.04
C PHE A 123 1.92 15.29 -1.78
N LEU A 124 0.69 15.75 -2.02
CA LEU A 124 0.42 17.02 -2.72
C LEU A 124 0.96 18.22 -1.94
N GLU A 125 0.74 18.27 -0.63
CA GLU A 125 1.24 19.35 0.23
C GLU A 125 2.77 19.43 0.21
N ARG A 126 3.45 18.28 0.25
CA ARG A 126 4.92 18.22 0.16
C ARG A 126 5.43 18.62 -1.21
N MET A 127 4.80 18.16 -2.28
CA MET A 127 5.17 18.57 -3.64
C MET A 127 4.92 20.06 -3.87
N ASN A 128 3.84 20.61 -3.30
CA ASN A 128 3.57 22.05 -3.32
C ASN A 128 4.66 22.84 -2.58
N ALA A 129 5.08 22.38 -1.40
CA ALA A 129 6.18 22.98 -0.65
C ALA A 129 7.52 22.94 -1.42
N LEU A 130 7.70 21.97 -2.31
CA LEU A 130 8.85 21.87 -3.22
C LEU A 130 8.69 22.67 -4.52
N GLY A 131 7.53 23.29 -4.77
CA GLY A 131 7.21 24.00 -6.01
C GLY A 131 6.98 23.08 -7.21
N GLN A 132 6.77 21.78 -6.98
CA GLN A 132 6.61 20.76 -8.02
C GLN A 132 5.15 20.32 -8.17
N LEU A 133 4.22 21.26 -7.99
CA LEU A 133 2.79 20.98 -7.96
C LEU A 133 2.28 20.30 -9.24
N ASP A 134 2.74 20.74 -10.41
CA ASP A 134 2.30 20.16 -11.69
C ASP A 134 2.78 18.72 -11.88
N GLN A 135 3.98 18.38 -11.40
CA GLN A 135 4.45 16.99 -11.39
C GLN A 135 3.60 16.13 -10.46
N ALA A 136 3.20 16.69 -9.31
CA ALA A 136 2.35 16.00 -8.35
C ALA A 136 1.00 15.62 -8.97
N PHE A 137 0.39 16.56 -9.71
CA PHE A 137 -0.86 16.31 -10.41
C PHE A 137 -0.72 15.30 -11.55
N GLY A 138 0.40 15.31 -12.27
CA GLY A 138 0.75 14.23 -13.20
C GLY A 138 0.71 12.86 -12.53
N SER A 139 1.34 12.73 -11.35
CA SER A 139 1.30 11.48 -10.57
C SER A 139 -0.08 11.13 -10.02
N VAL A 140 -0.91 12.12 -9.66
CA VAL A 140 -2.29 11.89 -9.21
C VAL A 140 -3.18 11.40 -10.37
N LYS A 141 -2.96 11.92 -11.58
CA LYS A 141 -3.64 11.44 -12.80
C LYS A 141 -3.28 10.00 -13.10
N GLU A 142 -1.99 9.66 -13.08
CA GLU A 142 -1.52 8.27 -13.24
C GLU A 142 -2.11 7.34 -12.17
N PHE A 143 -2.20 7.82 -10.92
CA PHE A 143 -2.88 7.09 -9.85
C PHE A 143 -4.36 6.85 -10.19
N ALA A 144 -5.09 7.86 -10.68
CA ALA A 144 -6.49 7.71 -11.08
C ALA A 144 -6.69 6.66 -12.18
N ASP A 145 -5.81 6.67 -13.18
CA ASP A 145 -5.91 5.77 -14.33
C ASP A 145 -5.59 4.31 -13.93
N GLN A 146 -4.69 4.09 -12.95
CA GLN A 146 -4.44 2.75 -12.37
C GLN A 146 -5.67 2.14 -11.69
N PHE A 147 -6.52 2.98 -11.07
CA PHE A 147 -7.73 2.56 -10.38
C PHE A 147 -8.99 2.93 -11.16
N SER A 148 -8.92 2.93 -12.49
CA SER A 148 -10.02 3.34 -13.35
C SER A 148 -11.31 2.55 -13.10
N GLY A 149 -11.25 1.31 -12.63
CA GLY A 149 -12.44 0.51 -12.29
C GLY A 149 -13.13 0.87 -10.97
N SER A 150 -12.53 1.70 -10.11
CA SER A 150 -13.10 2.06 -8.81
C SER A 150 -13.73 3.44 -8.84
N GLN A 151 -15.07 3.45 -8.77
CA GLN A 151 -15.85 4.68 -8.65
C GLN A 151 -15.53 5.43 -7.36
N GLU A 152 -15.31 4.72 -6.25
CA GLU A 152 -15.02 5.33 -4.94
C GLU A 152 -13.69 6.08 -4.95
N ILE A 153 -12.64 5.50 -5.54
CA ILE A 153 -11.33 6.15 -5.66
C ILE A 153 -11.44 7.36 -6.59
N ARG A 154 -12.16 7.23 -7.71
CA ARG A 154 -12.36 8.34 -8.65
C ARG A 154 -13.14 9.50 -8.01
N MET A 155 -14.21 9.22 -7.26
CA MET A 155 -14.96 10.24 -6.52
C MET A 155 -14.11 10.93 -5.45
N MET A 156 -13.32 10.16 -4.70
CA MET A 156 -12.39 10.71 -3.71
C MET A 156 -11.39 11.68 -4.35
N LEU A 157 -10.89 11.37 -5.54
CA LEU A 157 -9.99 12.24 -6.29
C LEU A 157 -10.68 13.51 -6.78
N VAL A 158 -11.92 13.43 -7.25
CA VAL A 158 -12.70 14.62 -7.64
C VAL A 158 -12.85 15.58 -6.46
N GLU A 159 -13.22 15.07 -5.27
CA GLU A 159 -13.31 15.90 -4.07
C GLU A 159 -11.97 16.56 -3.72
N LEU A 160 -10.87 15.82 -3.83
CA LEU A 160 -9.53 16.32 -3.55
C LEU A 160 -9.10 17.42 -4.55
N LEU A 161 -9.37 17.22 -5.84
CA LEU A 161 -9.02 18.17 -6.90
C LEU A 161 -9.83 19.47 -6.79
N ARG A 162 -11.12 19.37 -6.47
CA ARG A 162 -11.97 20.55 -6.18
C ARG A 162 -11.48 21.31 -4.96
N ALA A 163 -11.13 20.60 -3.88
CA ALA A 163 -10.58 21.22 -2.68
C ALA A 163 -9.25 21.96 -2.92
N THR A 164 -8.49 21.54 -3.94
CA THR A 164 -7.21 22.15 -4.33
C THR A 164 -7.35 23.17 -5.48
N SER A 165 -8.58 23.57 -5.83
CA SER A 165 -8.91 24.53 -6.89
C SER A 165 -8.47 24.12 -8.31
N ARG A 166 -8.26 22.82 -8.56
CA ARG A 166 -7.94 22.26 -9.88
C ARG A 166 -9.21 21.76 -10.56
N GLU A 167 -10.12 22.70 -10.82
CA GLU A 167 -11.47 22.41 -11.35
C GLU A 167 -11.44 21.72 -12.72
N ASP A 168 -10.47 22.05 -13.58
CA ASP A 168 -10.35 21.44 -14.91
C ASP A 168 -9.99 19.94 -14.84
N GLU A 169 -9.07 19.57 -13.95
CA GLU A 169 -8.76 18.16 -13.71
C GLU A 169 -9.89 17.44 -13.00
N ALA A 170 -10.56 18.10 -12.05
CA ALA A 170 -11.75 17.54 -11.42
C ALA A 170 -12.84 17.23 -12.46
N ARG A 171 -13.03 18.11 -13.44
CA ARG A 171 -13.96 17.91 -14.57
C ARG A 171 -13.54 16.73 -15.44
N GLU A 172 -12.25 16.60 -15.79
CA GLU A 172 -11.75 15.44 -16.55
C GLU A 172 -12.06 14.11 -15.81
N GLN A 173 -11.86 14.08 -14.49
CA GLN A 173 -12.15 12.88 -13.69
C GLN A 173 -13.65 12.59 -13.60
N LEU A 174 -14.51 13.61 -13.55
CA LEU A 174 -15.96 13.45 -13.58
C LEU A 174 -16.47 12.92 -14.93
N GLU A 175 -15.94 13.43 -16.04
CA GLU A 175 -16.27 12.94 -17.38
C GLU A 175 -15.90 11.46 -17.53
N LYS A 176 -14.68 11.08 -17.09
CA LYS A 176 -14.25 9.68 -17.03
C LYS A 176 -15.17 8.83 -16.14
N LEU A 177 -15.67 9.37 -15.03
CA LEU A 177 -16.60 8.66 -14.15
C LEU A 177 -17.96 8.46 -14.82
N ALA A 178 -18.50 9.50 -15.44
CA ALA A 178 -19.80 9.49 -16.12
C ALA A 178 -19.81 8.43 -17.23
N GLY A 179 -18.80 8.43 -18.11
CA GLY A 179 -18.69 7.44 -19.18
C GLY A 179 -18.56 5.99 -18.68
N GLN A 180 -17.94 5.78 -17.50
CA GLN A 180 -17.87 4.45 -16.87
C GLN A 180 -19.22 3.97 -16.34
N ILE A 181 -20.03 4.88 -15.79
CA ILE A 181 -21.38 4.56 -15.30
C ILE A 181 -22.31 4.28 -16.48
N GLU A 182 -22.25 5.10 -17.54
CA GLU A 182 -23.06 4.97 -18.74
C GLU A 182 -22.76 3.65 -19.47
N SER A 183 -21.49 3.35 -19.75
CA SER A 183 -21.10 2.08 -20.38
C SER A 183 -21.46 0.84 -19.55
N ARG A 184 -21.51 0.96 -18.21
CA ARG A 184 -21.99 -0.11 -17.33
C ARG A 184 -23.52 -0.23 -17.35
N GLY A 185 -24.23 0.89 -17.42
CA GLY A 185 -25.69 0.96 -17.54
C GLY A 185 -26.20 0.38 -18.87
N GLU A 186 -25.54 0.71 -19.98
CA GLU A 186 -25.85 0.18 -21.31
C GLU A 186 -25.61 -1.33 -21.39
N ARG A 187 -24.54 -1.85 -20.77
CA ARG A 187 -24.28 -3.29 -20.66
C ARG A 187 -25.33 -4.01 -19.81
N ALA A 188 -25.90 -3.34 -18.81
CA ALA A 188 -26.97 -3.89 -17.99
C ALA A 188 -28.34 -3.82 -18.69
N ALA A 189 -28.53 -2.85 -19.60
CA ALA A 189 -29.75 -2.66 -20.39
C ALA A 189 -29.77 -3.45 -21.71
N ALA A 190 -28.67 -4.09 -22.11
CA ALA A 190 -28.64 -4.97 -23.28
C ALA A 190 -29.67 -6.10 -23.10
N PRO A 191 -30.70 -6.19 -23.97
CA PRO A 191 -31.73 -7.21 -23.83
C PRO A 191 -31.07 -8.58 -23.95
N ARG A 192 -31.32 -9.46 -22.96
CA ARG A 192 -31.08 -10.89 -23.15
C ARG A 192 -31.79 -11.28 -24.46
N PRO A 193 -31.14 -12.00 -25.39
CA PRO A 193 -31.88 -12.61 -26.47
C PRO A 193 -32.81 -13.63 -25.83
N GLU A 194 -34.07 -13.22 -25.62
CA GLU A 194 -35.17 -14.12 -25.31
C GLU A 194 -35.15 -15.21 -26.39
N PRO A 195 -34.96 -16.50 -26.05
CA PRO A 195 -35.06 -17.55 -27.05
C PRO A 195 -36.49 -17.50 -27.60
N SER A 196 -36.63 -17.08 -28.86
CA SER A 196 -37.94 -16.95 -29.50
C SER A 196 -38.65 -18.29 -29.45
N SER A 197 -39.66 -18.38 -28.59
CA SER A 197 -40.60 -19.49 -28.55
C SER A 197 -41.52 -19.37 -29.76
N ALA A 198 -41.03 -19.84 -30.91
CA ALA A 198 -41.90 -20.18 -32.03
C ALA A 198 -42.70 -21.44 -31.63
N ARG A 199 -43.91 -21.23 -31.10
CA ARG A 199 -44.95 -22.26 -31.10
C ARG A 199 -45.95 -21.91 -32.21
N PRO A 200 -46.17 -22.78 -33.22
CA PRO A 200 -47.43 -22.76 -33.94
C PRO A 200 -48.51 -23.37 -33.04
N ALA A 201 -49.65 -22.69 -32.98
CA ALA A 201 -50.86 -23.17 -32.35
C ALA A 201 -51.42 -24.36 -33.13
N ASP A 202 -51.70 -25.47 -32.46
CA ASP A 202 -52.84 -26.31 -32.83
C ASP A 202 -53.32 -27.22 -31.70
N ALA A 203 -54.60 -27.56 -31.80
CA ALA A 203 -55.36 -28.61 -31.11
C ALA A 203 -56.08 -28.32 -29.75
N THR A 204 -57.38 -28.62 -29.83
CA THR A 204 -58.53 -28.59 -28.90
C THR A 204 -58.44 -29.60 -27.72
N PRO A 205 -59.39 -29.56 -26.75
CA PRO A 205 -59.23 -30.16 -25.42
C PRO A 205 -59.87 -31.55 -25.27
N GLU A 206 -59.20 -32.45 -24.54
CA GLU A 206 -59.84 -33.60 -23.90
C GLU A 206 -59.32 -33.84 -22.48
N GLN A 207 -60.27 -34.16 -21.58
CA GLN A 207 -60.10 -34.41 -20.15
C GLN A 207 -59.41 -35.75 -19.87
N ARG A 208 -58.59 -35.84 -18.80
CA ARG A 208 -58.69 -36.96 -17.84
C ARG A 208 -57.96 -36.74 -16.51
N LEU A 209 -58.60 -37.31 -15.48
CA LEU A 209 -58.40 -37.21 -14.04
C LEU A 209 -57.04 -37.67 -13.51
N ARG A 210 -56.66 -37.19 -12.30
CA ARG A 210 -56.34 -38.02 -11.12
C ARG A 210 -56.32 -37.20 -9.81
N PRO A 211 -56.66 -37.81 -8.65
CA PRO A 211 -57.03 -37.10 -7.43
C PRO A 211 -55.89 -36.92 -6.40
N ALA A 212 -56.11 -36.02 -5.45
CA ALA A 212 -55.26 -35.74 -4.28
C ALA A 212 -55.46 -36.74 -3.13
N PRO A 213 -54.51 -36.86 -2.18
CA PRO A 213 -54.79 -37.39 -0.84
C PRO A 213 -54.69 -36.31 0.26
N GLN A 214 -55.60 -36.42 1.24
CA GLN A 214 -55.71 -35.61 2.45
C GLN A 214 -55.02 -36.27 3.66
N MET A 215 -54.79 -35.44 4.67
CA MET A 215 -54.17 -35.66 5.99
C MET A 215 -54.80 -36.75 6.88
N ALA A 216 -54.03 -37.30 7.82
CA ALA A 216 -54.21 -37.19 9.29
C ALA A 216 -53.68 -38.40 10.09
N GLY A 217 -53.10 -38.14 11.28
CA GLY A 217 -52.88 -39.16 12.32
C GLY A 217 -51.78 -38.82 13.34
N LEU A 218 -52.13 -38.06 14.38
CA LEU A 218 -51.33 -37.80 15.59
C LEU A 218 -51.35 -39.02 16.54
N VAL A 219 -50.21 -39.33 17.20
CA VAL A 219 -50.19 -39.96 18.54
C VAL A 219 -49.06 -39.33 19.37
N PHE A 220 -49.42 -38.97 20.60
CA PHE A 220 -48.66 -38.28 21.64
C PHE A 220 -47.88 -39.29 22.50
N LEU A 221 -46.64 -39.00 22.89
CA LEU A 221 -45.99 -39.68 24.01
C LEU A 221 -45.02 -38.75 24.75
N ASP A 222 -45.29 -38.59 26.04
CA ASP A 222 -44.55 -37.83 27.04
C ASP A 222 -43.06 -38.21 27.10
N THR A 223 -42.19 -37.20 27.19
CA THR A 223 -40.81 -37.38 27.62
C THR A 223 -40.54 -36.59 28.90
N GLY A 224 -40.53 -37.31 30.02
CA GLY A 224 -39.82 -36.90 31.23
C GLY A 224 -38.29 -36.94 31.02
N ARG A 225 -37.63 -35.91 31.56
CA ARG A 225 -36.17 -35.76 31.81
C ARG A 225 -35.62 -36.91 32.69
N PRO A 226 -34.30 -37.03 33.00
CA PRO A 226 -33.14 -36.21 32.61
C PRO A 226 -31.81 -36.98 32.32
N ALA A 227 -30.77 -36.26 31.84
CA ALA A 227 -29.38 -36.27 32.36
C ALA A 227 -28.34 -35.98 31.25
N GLY A 228 -27.17 -35.45 31.66
CA GLY A 228 -25.91 -35.55 30.90
C GLY A 228 -25.40 -34.22 30.34
N GLY A 229 -24.36 -33.67 30.97
CA GLY A 229 -23.88 -32.31 30.77
C GLY A 229 -22.95 -32.07 29.57
N ALA A 230 -22.66 -30.79 29.36
CA ALA A 230 -21.41 -30.31 28.79
C ALA A 230 -21.16 -28.87 29.23
N ALA A 231 -19.97 -28.63 29.76
CA ALA A 231 -19.49 -27.39 30.35
C ALA A 231 -19.48 -26.22 29.36
N ARG A 232 -20.08 -25.09 29.75
CA ARG A 232 -19.90 -23.80 29.07
C ARG A 232 -18.74 -23.05 29.72
N ALA A 233 -17.62 -22.96 29.01
CA ALA A 233 -16.53 -22.07 29.36
C ALA A 233 -16.98 -20.61 29.21
N ARG A 234 -17.08 -19.92 30.34
CA ARG A 234 -17.34 -18.48 30.43
C ARG A 234 -16.06 -17.72 30.12
N TRP A 235 -16.03 -16.97 29.03
CA TRP A 235 -15.05 -15.91 28.84
C TRP A 235 -15.38 -14.76 29.81
N ARG A 236 -14.74 -14.76 30.98
CA ARG A 236 -14.78 -13.64 31.91
C ARG A 236 -13.85 -12.54 31.39
N ALA A 237 -14.43 -11.37 31.13
CA ALA A 237 -13.70 -10.12 30.96
C ALA A 237 -12.87 -9.83 32.23
N ARG A 238 -11.59 -9.53 32.05
CA ARG A 238 -10.69 -9.08 33.12
C ARG A 238 -10.96 -7.59 33.41
N PRO A 239 -11.13 -7.18 34.69
CA PRO A 239 -11.17 -5.77 35.06
C PRO A 239 -9.76 -5.18 35.04
N CYS A 240 -9.63 -3.99 34.46
CA CYS A 240 -8.44 -3.16 34.49
C CYS A 240 -8.24 -2.65 35.93
N HIS A 241 -7.21 -3.10 36.64
CA HIS A 241 -6.87 -2.53 37.94
C HIS A 241 -6.20 -1.17 37.76
N ARG A 242 -6.90 -0.17 38.28
CA ARG A 242 -6.51 1.22 38.46
C ARG A 242 -5.55 1.29 39.65
N GLY A 243 -4.25 1.35 39.39
CA GLY A 243 -3.23 1.58 40.41
C GLY A 243 -2.96 3.07 40.58
N ALA A 244 -3.51 3.67 41.63
CA ALA A 244 -3.12 4.98 42.12
C ALA A 244 -1.91 4.83 43.06
N GLY A 245 -0.83 5.55 42.77
CA GLY A 245 0.34 5.70 43.64
C GLY A 245 0.87 7.13 43.53
N ARG A 246 0.98 7.80 44.67
CA ARG A 246 1.23 9.24 44.86
C ARG A 246 2.70 9.54 45.20
N ARG A 247 3.13 10.78 44.88
CA ARG A 247 4.27 11.60 45.42
C ARG A 247 5.67 11.11 44.99
N SER A 248 6.70 11.94 44.73
CA SER A 248 7.11 13.29 45.18
C SER A 248 8.21 13.83 44.23
N ALA A 249 8.17 15.11 43.82
CA ALA A 249 9.09 16.22 44.20
C ALA A 249 10.48 16.27 43.51
N GLY A 250 10.87 17.50 43.11
CA GLY A 250 12.18 17.88 42.53
C GLY A 250 12.04 18.34 41.07
N GLU A 251 11.65 19.58 40.75
CA GLU A 251 12.38 20.85 40.95
C GLU A 251 13.74 20.85 40.25
N SER A 252 13.82 21.52 39.08
CA SER A 252 14.93 22.37 38.61
C SER A 252 14.83 22.62 37.10
N ALA A 253 14.46 23.84 36.74
CA ALA A 253 14.91 24.55 35.54
C ALA A 253 15.41 25.92 36.04
N PRO A 254 16.02 26.80 35.23
CA PRO A 254 16.73 26.65 33.94
C PRO A 254 18.13 27.32 33.98
N ASP A 255 18.95 27.17 32.93
CA ASP A 255 20.02 28.17 32.66
C ASP A 255 20.29 28.21 31.14
N ARG A 256 19.62 29.10 30.39
CA ARG A 256 20.11 30.41 29.93
C ARG A 256 21.55 30.44 29.38
N ALA A 257 21.59 30.59 28.05
CA ALA A 257 22.26 31.65 27.32
C ALA A 257 23.79 31.79 27.42
N ARG A 258 24.44 31.70 26.25
CA ARG A 258 25.35 32.72 25.65
C ARG A 258 25.71 32.23 24.24
N ARG A 259 25.16 32.81 23.17
CA ARG A 259 25.69 33.98 22.42
C ARG A 259 27.19 33.88 22.15
N ALA A 260 27.57 33.64 20.89
CA ALA A 260 28.36 34.56 20.05
C ALA A 260 28.87 33.87 18.76
N SER A 261 28.27 34.20 17.61
CA SER A 261 29.04 34.46 16.36
C SER A 261 29.60 35.90 16.49
N PRO A 262 30.54 36.45 15.65
CA PRO A 262 30.72 36.14 14.21
C PRO A 262 32.12 36.37 13.54
N ARG A 263 32.28 35.83 12.29
CA ARG A 263 32.93 36.43 11.08
C ARG A 263 34.48 36.69 11.07
N PRO A 264 35.09 37.09 9.91
CA PRO A 264 34.94 36.64 8.51
C PRO A 264 36.30 36.57 7.72
N ALA A 265 36.21 36.37 6.39
CA ALA A 265 37.14 36.82 5.31
C ALA A 265 38.38 35.94 5.03
N ARG A 266 38.92 35.78 3.82
CA ARG A 266 38.63 36.20 2.43
C ARG A 266 39.66 35.49 1.53
N SER A 267 39.27 35.06 0.33
CA SER A 267 40.09 35.08 -0.89
C SER A 267 39.12 34.98 -2.08
N ARG A 268 38.70 36.08 -2.72
CA ARG A 268 39.37 36.79 -3.83
C ARG A 268 40.13 35.81 -4.74
N ASP A 269 39.48 35.41 -5.83
CA ASP A 269 39.57 36.05 -7.16
C ASP A 269 40.81 35.58 -7.92
N HIS A 270 40.61 34.79 -8.98
CA HIS A 270 40.94 35.23 -10.34
C HIS A 270 40.63 34.17 -11.42
N ARG A 271 39.71 34.56 -12.30
CA ARG A 271 39.84 34.66 -13.77
C ARG A 271 40.01 33.39 -14.64
N ARG A 272 39.33 33.56 -15.80
CA ARG A 272 39.57 33.04 -17.17
C ARG A 272 38.93 31.68 -17.49
N ALA A 273 37.88 31.68 -18.31
CA ALA A 273 37.89 31.76 -19.78
C ALA A 273 38.27 30.39 -20.38
N GLY A 274 37.54 29.78 -21.31
CA GLY A 274 36.35 30.18 -22.05
C GLY A 274 36.00 29.06 -23.04
N ALA A 275 34.99 29.37 -23.86
CA ALA A 275 34.67 28.82 -25.18
C ALA A 275 34.75 27.29 -25.44
N ARG A 276 33.55 26.76 -25.74
CA ARG A 276 33.17 26.07 -27.00
C ARG A 276 34.16 25.03 -27.54
N ASP A 277 33.71 23.78 -27.67
CA ASP A 277 33.55 23.25 -29.03
C ASP A 277 32.45 22.19 -29.13
N HIS A 278 31.58 22.39 -30.12
CA HIS A 278 30.64 21.42 -30.65
C HIS A 278 31.40 20.51 -31.60
N ARG A 279 31.29 19.18 -31.45
CA ARG A 279 31.50 18.14 -32.48
C ARG A 279 31.40 16.79 -31.76
N ARG A 280 30.78 15.72 -32.26
CA ARG A 280 30.05 15.43 -33.50
C ARG A 280 29.48 14.02 -33.28
N TRP A 281 28.17 13.85 -33.41
CA TRP A 281 27.56 12.51 -33.54
C TRP A 281 27.93 11.95 -34.92
N ARG A 282 28.52 10.76 -35.00
CA ARG A 282 28.45 9.86 -36.16
C ARG A 282 28.66 8.39 -35.74
N TYR A 283 27.60 7.62 -35.93
CA TYR A 283 27.50 6.22 -36.36
C TYR A 283 28.78 5.36 -36.41
N GLN A 284 28.78 4.26 -35.65
CA GLN A 284 28.85 2.90 -36.16
C GLN A 284 27.84 2.03 -35.43
#